data_AF-A0A7J4N562-F1
#
_entry.id   AF-A0A7J4N562-F1
#
_cell.length_a   1.000
_cell.length_b   1.000
_cell.length_c   1.000
_cell.angle_alpha   90.00
_cell.angle_beta   90.00
_cell.angle_gamma   90.00
#
_symmetry.space_group_name_H-M   'P 1'
#
loop_
_entity.id
_entity.type
_entity.pdbx_description
1 polymer ?
#
loop_
_entity_poly.entity_id
_entity_poly.type
_entity_poly.pdbx_seq_one_letter_code
_entity_poly.pdbx_strand_id
1 'polypeptide(L)'
;VLSYETKWMTRDDIAEVSYEAADAINKARFECGLIDKEELEYRLKRSAEAADMMKRVDAAMAITDPEEKRKAFQELQRRSEELMESTITHKREMEWATKGLIRSVPRAAWAIIRGV
;
A
#
# COMPACT_ATOMS: atom_id res chain seq x y z
N VAL A 1 -9.96 -6.26 0.21
CA VAL A 1 -10.75 -6.22 -1.04
C VAL A 1 -11.40 -4.85 -1.18
N LEU A 2 -11.25 -4.21 -2.35
CA LEU A 2 -11.85 -2.92 -2.65
C LEU A 2 -13.34 -3.11 -2.97
N SER A 3 -14.23 -2.38 -2.30
CA SER A 3 -15.69 -2.56 -2.43
C SER A 3 -16.35 -1.58 -3.40
N TYR A 4 -15.60 -0.68 -4.04
CA TYR A 4 -16.14 0.41 -4.85
C TYR A 4 -15.51 0.48 -6.24
N GLU A 5 -16.20 1.17 -7.14
CA GLU A 5 -15.77 1.56 -8.48
C GLU A 5 -16.15 3.03 -8.70
N THR A 6 -15.58 3.66 -9.72
CA THR A 6 -15.94 5.03 -10.11
C THR A 6 -16.57 5.04 -11.50
N LYS A 7 -17.11 6.19 -11.93
CA LYS A 7 -17.61 6.36 -13.29
C LYS A 7 -16.54 6.10 -14.37
N TRP A 8 -15.27 6.27 -14.03
CA TRP A 8 -14.15 6.25 -14.99
C TRP A 8 -13.20 5.08 -14.80
N MET A 9 -13.29 4.37 -13.67
CA MET A 9 -12.32 3.35 -13.29
C MET A 9 -13.03 2.19 -12.60
N THR A 10 -12.77 0.98 -13.10
CA THR A 10 -13.15 -0.29 -12.48
C THR A 10 -12.31 -0.55 -11.22
N ARG A 11 -12.65 -1.60 -10.46
CA ARG A 11 -11.84 -2.04 -9.31
C ARG A 11 -10.41 -2.36 -9.70
N ASP A 12 -10.22 -2.97 -10.86
CA ASP A 12 -8.91 -3.37 -11.35
C ASP A 12 -8.09 -2.15 -11.75
N ASP A 13 -8.72 -1.20 -12.46
CA ASP A 13 -8.08 0.08 -12.80
C ASP A 13 -7.61 0.82 -11.54
N ILE A 14 -8.44 0.86 -10.48
CA ILE A 14 -8.09 1.53 -9.23
C ILE A 14 -6.90 0.83 -8.56
N ALA A 15 -6.90 -0.51 -8.53
CA ALA A 15 -5.81 -1.28 -7.94
C ALA A 15 -4.49 -1.10 -8.71
N GLU A 16 -4.53 -1.20 -10.03
CA GLU A 16 -3.37 -1.03 -10.91
C GLU A 16 -2.76 0.36 -10.77
N VAL A 17 -3.57 1.41 -10.95
CA VAL A 17 -3.10 2.80 -10.82
C VAL A 17 -2.58 3.10 -9.41
N SER A 18 -3.13 2.46 -8.37
CA SER A 18 -2.60 2.61 -7.00
C SER A 18 -1.18 2.08 -6.86
N TYR A 19 -0.87 0.93 -7.48
CA TYR A 19 0.51 0.40 -7.48
C TYR A 19 1.45 1.26 -8.33
N GLU A 20 1.02 1.72 -9.50
CA GLU A 20 1.82 2.63 -10.33
C GLU A 20 2.13 3.95 -9.61
N ALA A 21 1.14 4.53 -8.94
CA ALA A 21 1.32 5.74 -8.14
C ALA A 21 2.30 5.51 -6.98
N ALA A 22 2.23 4.35 -6.32
CA ALA A 22 3.16 3.97 -5.26
C ALA A 22 4.60 3.92 -5.76
N ASP A 23 4.82 3.32 -6.93
CA ASP A 23 6.14 3.22 -7.57
C ASP A 23 6.68 4.59 -7.97
N ALA A 24 5.82 5.46 -8.53
CA ALA A 24 6.18 6.84 -8.85
C ALA A 24 6.59 7.63 -7.61
N ILE A 25 5.86 7.50 -6.49
CA ILE A 25 6.18 8.14 -5.22
C ILE A 25 7.52 7.62 -4.68
N ASN A 26 7.77 6.30 -4.70
CA ASN A 26 9.02 5.73 -4.21
C ASN A 26 10.22 6.17 -5.04
N LYS A 27 10.09 6.26 -6.37
CA LYS A 27 11.13 6.84 -7.25
C LYS A 27 11.44 8.29 -6.88
N ALA A 28 10.41 9.12 -6.70
CA ALA A 28 10.60 10.51 -6.27
C ALA A 28 11.26 10.61 -4.88
N ARG A 29 10.92 9.72 -3.95
CA ARG A 29 11.58 9.65 -2.63
C ARG A 29 13.06 9.30 -2.75
N PHE A 30 13.41 8.38 -3.63
CA PHE A 30 14.81 8.02 -3.90
C PHE A 30 15.58 9.20 -4.52
N GLU A 31 15.00 9.88 -5.50
CA GLU A 31 15.59 11.08 -6.10
C GLU A 31 15.81 12.21 -5.10
N CYS A 32 14.94 12.34 -4.08
CA CYS A 32 15.09 13.28 -2.98
C CYS A 32 16.05 12.81 -1.88
N GLY A 33 16.62 11.60 -1.97
CA GLY A 33 17.49 11.02 -0.94
C GLY A 33 16.76 10.60 0.34
N LEU A 34 15.45 10.38 0.30
CA LEU A 34 14.64 9.97 1.46
C LEU A 34 14.67 8.45 1.72
N ILE A 35 15.03 7.67 0.72
CA ILE A 35 15.21 6.20 0.80
C ILE A 35 16.47 5.81 0.03
N ASP A 36 17.06 4.68 0.39
CA ASP A 36 18.18 4.11 -0.35
C ASP A 36 17.71 3.24 -1.53
N LYS A 37 18.67 2.75 -2.32
CA LYS A 37 18.41 1.94 -3.51
C LYS A 37 17.81 0.57 -3.14
N GLU A 38 18.23 0.00 -2.02
CA GLU A 38 17.79 -1.31 -1.55
C GLU A 38 16.32 -1.25 -1.13
N GLU A 39 15.93 -0.19 -0.42
CA GLU A 39 14.53 0.10 -0.09
C GLU A 39 13.71 0.33 -1.37
N LEU A 40 14.19 1.13 -2.32
CA LEU A 40 13.49 1.35 -3.59
C LEU A 40 13.23 0.03 -4.34
N GLU A 41 14.26 -0.79 -4.54
CA GLU A 41 14.15 -2.07 -5.25
C GLU A 41 13.19 -3.02 -4.53
N TYR A 42 13.25 -3.07 -3.20
CA TYR A 42 12.29 -3.84 -2.39
C TYR A 42 10.86 -3.38 -2.63
N ARG A 43 10.59 -2.06 -2.63
CA ARG A 43 9.23 -1.52 -2.87
C ARG A 43 8.72 -1.84 -4.27
N LEU A 44 9.53 -1.58 -5.30
CA LEU A 44 9.13 -1.85 -6.69
C LEU A 44 8.84 -3.33 -6.92
N LYS A 45 9.63 -4.21 -6.31
CA LYS A 45 9.40 -5.67 -6.38
C LYS A 45 8.06 -6.05 -5.76
N ARG A 46 7.72 -5.49 -4.61
CA ARG A 46 6.42 -5.78 -3.95
C ARG A 46 5.23 -5.30 -4.75
N SER A 47 5.28 -4.11 -5.34
CA SER A 47 4.23 -3.61 -6.24
C SER A 47 4.04 -4.55 -7.43
N ALA A 48 5.15 -4.99 -8.03
CA ALA A 48 5.13 -5.92 -9.16
C ALA A 48 4.55 -7.30 -8.79
N GLU A 49 4.92 -7.85 -7.63
CA GLU A 49 4.37 -9.13 -7.13
C GLU A 49 2.85 -9.04 -6.88
N ALA A 50 2.38 -7.90 -6.38
CA ALA A 50 0.95 -7.69 -6.14
C ALA A 50 0.16 -7.55 -7.46
N ALA A 51 0.71 -6.85 -8.46
CA ALA A 51 0.12 -6.77 -9.79
C ALA A 51 0.11 -8.14 -10.51
N ASP A 52 1.17 -8.94 -10.38
CA ASP A 52 1.20 -10.34 -10.88
C ASP A 52 0.12 -11.20 -10.21
N MET A 53 -0.10 -11.03 -8.90
CA MET A 53 -1.14 -11.76 -8.18
C MET A 53 -2.53 -11.51 -8.75
N MET A 54 -2.86 -10.26 -9.09
CA MET A 54 -4.15 -9.90 -9.71
C MET A 54 -4.34 -10.66 -11.03
N LYS A 55 -3.32 -10.67 -11.91
CA LYS A 55 -3.37 -11.40 -13.19
C LYS A 55 -3.58 -12.90 -13.01
N ARG A 56 -3.01 -13.48 -11.95
CA ARG A 56 -3.22 -14.90 -11.64
C ARG A 56 -4.62 -15.20 -11.13
N VAL A 57 -5.23 -14.27 -10.39
CA VAL A 57 -6.64 -14.38 -9.99
C VAL A 57 -7.53 -14.38 -11.23
N ASP A 58 -7.28 -13.49 -12.19
CA ASP A 58 -8.04 -13.46 -13.45
C ASP A 58 -7.89 -14.76 -14.24
N ALA A 59 -6.66 -15.29 -14.33
CA ALA A 59 -6.40 -16.57 -14.96
C ALA A 59 -7.13 -17.74 -14.25
N ALA A 60 -7.15 -17.75 -12.91
CA ALA A 60 -7.87 -18.76 -12.14
C ALA A 60 -9.40 -18.63 -12.27
N MET A 61 -9.91 -17.40 -12.43
CA MET A 61 -11.33 -17.15 -12.67
C MET A 61 -11.80 -17.72 -14.01
N ALA A 62 -10.93 -17.72 -15.03
CA ALA A 62 -11.19 -18.25 -16.37
C ALA A 62 -11.18 -19.80 -16.46
N ILE A 63 -10.75 -20.50 -15.41
CA ILE A 63 -10.76 -21.98 -15.38
C ILE A 63 -12.21 -22.50 -15.33
N THR A 64 -12.56 -23.39 -16.25
CA THR A 64 -13.90 -23.99 -16.34
C THR A 64 -14.05 -25.23 -15.46
N ASP A 65 -12.98 -26.03 -15.29
CA ASP A 65 -13.01 -27.22 -14.45
C ASP A 65 -13.10 -26.86 -12.95
N PRO A 66 -14.13 -27.31 -12.22
CA PRO A 66 -14.31 -26.92 -10.82
C PRO A 66 -13.20 -27.38 -9.88
N GLU A 67 -12.60 -28.55 -10.15
CA GLU A 67 -11.54 -29.12 -9.30
C GLU A 67 -10.20 -28.41 -9.52
N GLU A 68 -9.84 -28.14 -10.77
CA GLU A 68 -8.68 -27.35 -11.14
C GLU A 68 -8.80 -25.90 -10.64
N LYS A 69 -9.99 -25.30 -10.78
CA LYS A 69 -10.29 -23.97 -10.23
C LYS A 69 -10.07 -23.95 -8.72
N ARG A 70 -10.62 -24.91 -7.99
CA ARG A 70 -10.47 -24.99 -6.52
C ARG A 70 -8.99 -25.08 -6.10
N LYS A 71 -8.19 -25.90 -6.80
CA LYS A 71 -6.74 -26.01 -6.52
C LYS A 71 -6.00 -24.70 -6.80
N ALA A 72 -6.32 -24.02 -7.91
CA ALA A 72 -5.74 -22.72 -8.23
C ALA A 72 -6.07 -21.68 -7.16
N PHE A 73 -7.32 -21.61 -6.70
CA PHE A 73 -7.72 -20.70 -5.61
C PHE A 73 -7.04 -21.00 -4.28
N GLN A 74 -6.83 -22.27 -3.93
CA GLN A 74 -6.11 -22.63 -2.70
C GLN A 74 -4.65 -22.15 -2.72
N GLU A 75 -3.95 -22.32 -3.84
CA GLU A 75 -2.57 -21.82 -3.97
C GLU A 75 -2.52 -20.28 -3.98
N LEU A 76 -3.48 -19.63 -4.63
CA LEU A 76 -3.59 -18.17 -4.61
C LEU A 76 -3.87 -17.63 -3.22
N GLN A 77 -4.74 -18.28 -2.45
CA GLN A 77 -5.02 -17.89 -1.07
C GLN A 77 -3.75 -17.93 -0.22
N ARG A 78 -3.00 -19.04 -0.30
CA ARG A 78 -1.73 -19.20 0.43
C ARG A 78 -0.74 -18.08 0.11
N ARG A 79 -0.54 -17.77 -1.17
CA ARG A 79 0.36 -16.69 -1.59
C ARG A 79 -0.17 -15.29 -1.25
N SER A 80 -1.49 -15.10 -1.27
CA SER A 80 -2.11 -13.82 -0.90
C SER A 80 -1.84 -13.49 0.57
N GLU A 81 -1.89 -14.49 1.46
CA GLU A 81 -1.58 -14.30 2.88
C GLU A 81 -0.13 -13.84 3.10
N GLU A 82 0.82 -14.36 2.31
CA GLU A 82 2.23 -13.94 2.32
C GLU A 82 2.41 -12.48 1.81
N LEU A 83 1.57 -12.05 0.86
CA LEU A 83 1.67 -10.73 0.21
C LEU A 83 0.91 -9.60 0.95
N MET A 84 -0.02 -9.92 1.85
CA MET A 84 -0.89 -8.93 2.51
C MET A 84 -0.16 -7.96 3.46
N GLU A 85 1.06 -8.28 3.89
CA GLU A 85 1.82 -7.41 4.79
C GLU A 85 2.57 -6.30 4.03
N SER A 86 2.08 -5.05 4.13
CA SER A 86 2.80 -3.81 3.78
C SER A 86 3.23 -3.65 2.32
N THR A 87 2.31 -3.88 1.37
CA THR A 87 2.59 -3.82 -0.08
C THR A 87 2.89 -2.40 -0.60
N ILE A 88 2.14 -1.39 -0.16
CA ILE A 88 2.22 -0.02 -0.71
C ILE A 88 2.94 0.94 0.24
N THR A 89 2.60 0.92 1.51
CA THR A 89 3.12 1.88 2.51
C THR A 89 3.32 1.17 3.84
N HIS A 90 4.44 1.42 4.52
CA HIS A 90 4.61 0.91 5.86
C HIS A 90 3.71 1.68 6.83
N LYS A 91 3.15 0.99 7.83
CA LYS A 91 2.35 1.64 8.89
C LYS A 91 3.08 2.80 9.57
N ARG A 92 4.40 2.70 9.73
CA ARG A 92 5.26 3.75 10.29
C ARG A 92 5.26 5.04 9.46
N GLU A 93 4.99 4.97 8.16
CA GLU A 93 4.89 6.14 7.29
C GLU A 93 3.57 6.91 7.52
N MET A 94 2.55 6.27 8.12
CA MET A 94 1.33 6.94 8.60
C MET A 94 1.51 7.54 10.00
N GLU A 95 2.61 7.24 10.69
CA GLU A 95 2.89 7.82 12.00
C GLU A 95 3.44 9.23 11.81
N TRP A 96 2.66 10.21 12.26
CA TRP A 96 3.13 11.58 12.31
C TRP A 96 4.19 11.71 13.41
N ALA A 97 5.46 11.87 13.01
CA ALA A 97 6.60 12.08 13.89
C ALA A 97 6.59 13.48 14.54
N THR A 98 5.52 13.84 15.24
CA THR A 98 5.52 15.05 16.06
C THR A 98 6.41 14.85 17.28
N LYS A 99 7.32 15.80 17.52
CA LYS A 99 7.91 15.96 18.85
C LYS A 99 6.74 16.14 19.82
N GLY A 100 6.65 15.29 20.84
CA GLY A 100 5.46 15.14 21.68
C GLY A 100 4.89 16.44 22.22
N LEU A 101 3.65 16.39 22.70
CA LEU A 101 2.84 17.51 23.23
C LEU A 101 3.65 18.51 24.09
N ILE A 102 4.69 18.03 24.77
CA ILE A 102 5.71 18.73 25.55
C ILE A 102 6.31 19.96 24.83
N ARG A 103 6.56 19.90 23.52
CA ARG A 103 7.09 21.05 22.75
C ARG A 103 6.08 22.22 22.67
N SER A 104 4.80 21.91 22.79
CA SER A 104 3.70 22.90 22.77
C SER A 104 3.29 23.37 24.16
N VAL A 105 3.73 22.68 25.23
CA VAL A 105 3.39 22.98 26.63
C VAL A 105 3.75 24.43 27.03
N PRO A 106 4.93 24.99 26.70
CA PRO A 106 5.24 26.37 27.08
C PRO A 106 4.29 27.39 26.48
N ARG A 107 3.88 27.18 25.21
CA ARG A 107 2.90 28.06 24.53
C ARG A 107 1.49 27.91 25.10
N ALA A 108 1.08 26.68 25.41
CA ALA A 108 -0.22 26.41 26.02
C ALA A 108 -0.30 27.00 27.45
N ALA A 109 0.73 26.82 28.27
CA ALA A 109 0.80 27.42 29.61
C ALA A 109 0.79 28.96 29.55
N TRP A 110 1.52 29.54 28.60
CA TRP A 110 1.54 30.99 28.40
C TRP A 110 0.19 31.56 27.94
N ALA A 111 -0.56 30.83 27.11
CA ALA A 111 -1.92 31.21 26.71
C ALA A 111 -2.89 31.22 27.89
N ILE A 112 -2.84 30.19 28.75
CA ILE A 112 -3.66 30.09 29.97
C ILE A 112 -3.33 31.25 30.94
N ILE A 113 -2.05 31.58 31.11
CA ILE A 113 -1.62 32.70 31.97
C ILE A 113 -2.08 34.06 31.42
N ARG A 114 -2.19 34.21 30.10
CA ARG A 114 -2.62 35.46 29.45
C ARG A 114 -4.14 35.65 29.37
N GLY A 115 -4.93 34.68 29.82
CA GLY A 115 -6.39 34.82 29.89
C GLY A 115 -7.07 34.93 28.53
N VAL A 116 -6.80 33.97 27.64
CA VAL A 116 -7.73 33.58 26.56
C VAL A 116 -8.40 32.28 26.95
#